data_AF-A0A6N9PQC7-F1
#
_entry.id   AF-A0A6N9PQC7-F1
#
_cell.length_a   1.000
_cell.length_b   1.000
_cell.length_c   1.000
_cell.angle_alpha   90.00
_cell.angle_beta   90.00
_cell.angle_gamma   90.00
#
_symmetry.space_group_name_H-M   'P 1'
#
loop_
_entity.id
_entity.type
_entity.pdbx_description
1 polymer ?
#
loop_
_entity_poly.entity_id
_entity_poly.type
_entity_poly.pdbx_seq_one_letter_code
_entity_poly.pdbx_strand_id
1 'polypeptide(L)'
;MYPNIPYEGLSWPITQHAGVLKVEVFDGLLNACLLCKGDTVDAEKINGYLVNNGILTANVRADSNQVDAWRDYQQILSEFGLIYSTRLSKVLTLTPIAMAYLNHSLSYSELITLQLLRYQYPNGHKSQLSPSLMQSYGKNFNYESFTELQAHYNIQVRPAVLIWKILYKLWESGEQPILSLNEMQGYAVRCTAMSDYFSCAESIIESRHDGQQLQPLTRARRNMADWMKLLSQTLLFNVSGDGNTIALSPYSIKERKAVDYVCSRLSDPFSFWEYKEDNYKQDWFDFYGDYDNSIEYILKESQ
;
A
#
# COMPACT_ATOMS: atom_id res chain seq x y z
N MET A 1 4.07 0.32 27.70
CA MET A 1 3.48 -0.98 27.29
C MET A 1 3.16 -0.85 25.81
N TYR A 2 3.95 -1.50 24.95
CA TYR A 2 3.73 -1.48 23.50
C TYR A 2 2.39 -2.16 23.17
N PRO A 3 1.55 -1.58 22.30
CA PRO A 3 0.12 -1.78 22.42
C PRO A 3 -0.30 -3.22 22.12
N ASN A 4 -1.28 -3.68 22.92
CA ASN A 4 -2.06 -4.86 22.59
C ASN A 4 -2.84 -4.60 21.28
N ILE A 5 -3.09 -5.66 20.52
CA ILE A 5 -3.88 -5.52 19.29
C ILE A 5 -5.33 -5.13 19.64
N PRO A 6 -5.93 -4.16 18.94
CA PRO A 6 -7.30 -3.72 19.19
C PRO A 6 -8.33 -4.78 18.80
N TYR A 7 -7.97 -5.69 17.89
CA TYR A 7 -8.84 -6.75 17.41
C TYR A 7 -8.05 -7.93 16.81
N GLU A 8 -8.64 -9.13 16.79
CA GLU A 8 -8.02 -10.31 16.17
C GLU A 8 -7.83 -10.12 14.66
N GLY A 9 -6.70 -10.55 14.09
CA GLY A 9 -6.49 -10.47 12.65
C GLY A 9 -6.09 -9.08 12.13
N LEU A 10 -5.67 -8.17 13.02
CA LEU A 10 -4.97 -6.93 12.66
C LEU A 10 -3.89 -7.21 11.61
N SER A 11 -3.97 -6.48 10.50
CA SER A 11 -3.04 -6.55 9.39
C SER A 11 -3.16 -5.32 8.50
N TRP A 12 -2.22 -5.16 7.57
CA TRP A 12 -2.22 -4.13 6.53
C TRP A 12 -2.37 -4.79 5.16
N PRO A 13 -3.59 -5.22 4.78
CA PRO A 13 -3.81 -5.96 3.53
C PRO A 13 -3.55 -5.10 2.29
N ILE A 14 -2.59 -5.50 1.47
CA ILE A 14 -2.30 -4.86 0.18
C ILE A 14 -2.36 -5.91 -0.95
N THR A 15 -2.31 -5.48 -2.21
CA THR A 15 -2.37 -6.41 -3.35
C THR A 15 -1.24 -7.44 -3.32
N GLN A 16 -1.61 -8.71 -3.54
CA GLN A 16 -0.67 -9.84 -3.66
C GLN A 16 -0.03 -9.92 -5.05
N HIS A 17 -0.55 -9.14 -6.00
CA HIS A 17 -0.03 -9.05 -7.38
C HIS A 17 1.08 -8.00 -7.51
N ALA A 18 1.48 -7.38 -6.40
CA ALA A 18 2.61 -6.48 -6.27
C ALA A 18 3.88 -6.95 -7.02
N GLY A 19 4.10 -8.26 -7.05
CA GLY A 19 5.26 -8.83 -7.70
C GLY A 19 5.34 -8.76 -9.21
N VAL A 20 4.27 -8.36 -9.87
CA VAL A 20 4.17 -8.24 -11.33
C VAL A 20 4.31 -6.77 -11.77
N LEU A 21 4.44 -5.84 -10.82
CA LEU A 21 4.64 -4.41 -11.04
C LEU A 21 6.06 -4.10 -11.53
N LYS A 22 6.37 -4.51 -12.76
CA LYS A 22 7.48 -3.91 -13.49
C LYS A 22 6.97 -2.68 -14.22
N VAL A 23 7.85 -1.69 -14.42
CA VAL A 23 7.50 -0.43 -15.10
C VAL A 23 6.83 -0.68 -16.45
N GLU A 24 7.31 -1.63 -17.24
CA GLU A 24 6.77 -1.92 -18.58
C GLU A 24 5.34 -2.48 -18.51
N VAL A 25 5.06 -3.31 -17.51
CA VAL A 25 3.71 -3.85 -17.28
C VAL A 25 2.78 -2.73 -16.83
N PHE A 26 3.25 -1.87 -15.94
CA PHE A 26 2.48 -0.74 -15.43
C PHE A 26 2.12 0.26 -16.53
N ASP A 27 3.09 0.62 -17.37
CA ASP A 27 2.91 1.46 -18.55
C ASP A 27 1.90 0.85 -19.51
N GLY A 28 2.08 -0.42 -19.84
CA GLY A 28 1.20 -1.13 -20.75
C GLY A 28 -0.25 -1.17 -20.26
N LEU A 29 -0.45 -1.37 -18.97
CA LEU A 29 -1.79 -1.42 -18.34
C LEU A 29 -2.49 -0.06 -18.36
N LEU A 30 -1.80 1.02 -18.02
CA LEU A 30 -2.40 2.36 -18.06
C LEU A 30 -2.66 2.83 -19.49
N ASN A 31 -1.78 2.50 -20.44
CA ASN A 31 -2.03 2.77 -21.85
C ASN A 31 -3.23 1.97 -22.38
N ALA A 32 -3.39 0.71 -21.95
CA ALA A 32 -4.57 -0.07 -22.30
C ALA A 32 -5.88 0.54 -21.73
N CYS A 33 -5.81 1.16 -20.56
CA CYS A 33 -6.93 1.90 -19.97
C CYS A 33 -7.39 3.06 -20.86
N LEU A 34 -6.48 3.76 -21.54
CA LEU A 34 -6.83 4.87 -22.43
C LEU A 34 -7.78 4.43 -23.57
N LEU A 35 -7.78 3.15 -23.95
CA LEU A 35 -8.66 2.61 -24.99
C LEU A 35 -10.15 2.64 -24.62
N CYS A 36 -10.48 2.70 -23.33
CA CYS A 36 -11.86 2.72 -22.83
C CYS A 36 -12.12 3.92 -21.90
N LYS A 37 -11.28 4.97 -21.94
CA LYS A 37 -11.40 6.11 -21.04
C LYS A 37 -12.75 6.81 -21.22
N GLY A 38 -13.54 6.88 -20.16
CA GLY A 38 -14.88 7.50 -20.19
C GLY A 38 -15.97 6.62 -20.78
N ASP A 39 -15.62 5.40 -21.21
CA ASP A 39 -16.55 4.39 -21.73
C ASP A 39 -16.71 3.24 -20.75
N THR A 40 -17.73 2.40 -20.98
CA THR A 40 -17.86 1.14 -20.25
C THR A 40 -16.66 0.23 -20.57
N VAL A 41 -16.09 -0.39 -19.53
CA VAL A 41 -14.94 -1.28 -19.66
C VAL A 41 -15.21 -2.42 -20.65
N ASP A 42 -14.36 -2.52 -21.68
CA ASP A 42 -14.31 -3.63 -22.61
C ASP A 42 -13.06 -4.48 -22.33
N ALA A 43 -13.25 -5.58 -21.59
CA ALA A 43 -12.16 -6.46 -21.20
C ALA A 43 -11.51 -7.16 -22.39
N GLU A 44 -12.26 -7.47 -23.46
CA GLU A 44 -11.73 -8.14 -24.64
C GLU A 44 -10.77 -7.21 -25.38
N LYS A 45 -11.17 -5.95 -25.58
CA LYS A 45 -10.34 -4.91 -26.19
C LYS A 45 -9.04 -4.69 -25.41
N ILE A 46 -9.14 -4.58 -24.08
CA ILE A 46 -7.96 -4.37 -23.21
C ILE A 46 -7.03 -5.59 -23.25
N ASN A 47 -7.56 -6.81 -23.09
CA ASN A 47 -6.78 -8.03 -23.15
C ASN A 47 -6.08 -8.20 -24.51
N GLY A 48 -6.79 -7.91 -25.61
CA GLY A 48 -6.22 -7.94 -26.96
C GLY A 48 -5.04 -6.98 -27.10
N TYR A 49 -5.15 -5.75 -26.60
CA TYR A 49 -4.03 -4.80 -26.59
C TYR A 49 -2.82 -5.32 -25.79
N LEU A 50 -3.06 -5.85 -24.59
CA LEU A 50 -1.99 -6.35 -23.71
C LEU A 50 -1.21 -7.52 -24.32
N VAL A 51 -1.92 -8.45 -24.96
CA VAL A 51 -1.31 -9.61 -25.64
C VAL A 51 -0.60 -9.18 -26.93
N ASN A 52 -1.23 -8.36 -27.77
CA ASN A 52 -0.67 -7.94 -29.06
C ASN A 52 0.61 -7.11 -28.92
N ASN A 53 0.77 -6.38 -27.82
CA ASN A 53 1.97 -5.61 -27.52
C ASN A 53 2.99 -6.38 -26.66
N GLY A 54 2.77 -7.67 -26.38
CA GLY A 54 3.68 -8.50 -25.59
C GLY A 54 3.86 -8.05 -24.14
N ILE A 55 2.95 -7.23 -23.62
CA ILE A 55 2.99 -6.68 -22.25
C ILE A 55 2.72 -7.82 -21.26
N LEU A 56 1.78 -8.69 -21.58
CA LEU A 56 1.40 -9.83 -20.77
C LEU A 56 1.21 -11.08 -21.62
N THR A 57 1.66 -12.23 -21.10
CA THR A 57 1.34 -13.52 -21.68
C THR A 57 -0.15 -13.83 -21.47
N ALA A 58 -0.80 -14.40 -22.49
CA ALA A 58 -2.20 -14.78 -22.41
C ALA A 58 -2.42 -15.82 -21.30
N ASN A 59 -2.89 -15.38 -20.13
CA ASN A 59 -3.27 -16.28 -19.05
C ASN A 59 -4.70 -16.79 -19.33
N VAL A 60 -4.78 -17.86 -20.12
CA VAL A 60 -6.05 -18.51 -20.48
C VAL A 60 -6.46 -19.38 -19.29
N ARG A 61 -7.62 -19.08 -18.69
CA ARG A 61 -8.12 -19.87 -17.57
C ARG A 61 -8.53 -21.26 -18.02
N ALA A 62 -8.19 -22.28 -17.24
CA ALA A 62 -8.53 -23.67 -17.53
C ALA A 62 -10.05 -23.97 -17.49
N ASP A 63 -10.83 -23.16 -16.77
CA ASP A 63 -12.28 -23.33 -16.58
C ASP A 63 -13.12 -22.63 -17.66
N SER A 64 -12.71 -21.44 -18.12
CA SER A 64 -13.47 -20.62 -19.07
C SER A 64 -12.84 -20.48 -20.46
N ASN A 65 -11.59 -20.89 -20.63
CA ASN A 65 -10.78 -20.68 -21.84
C ASN A 65 -10.71 -19.21 -22.30
N GLN A 66 -10.98 -18.26 -21.39
CA GLN A 66 -10.88 -16.82 -21.64
C GLN A 66 -9.61 -16.25 -21.02
N VAL A 67 -9.05 -15.23 -21.67
CA VAL A 67 -7.95 -14.42 -21.14
C VAL A 67 -8.53 -13.50 -20.06
N ASP A 68 -8.13 -13.69 -18.81
CA ASP A 68 -8.67 -12.91 -17.67
C ASP A 68 -7.61 -11.96 -17.07
N ALA A 69 -6.62 -11.57 -17.87
CA ALA A 69 -5.52 -10.72 -17.45
C ALA A 69 -6.04 -9.39 -16.88
N TRP A 70 -6.91 -8.70 -17.62
CA TRP A 70 -7.51 -7.43 -17.19
C TRP A 70 -8.06 -7.46 -15.76
N ARG A 71 -8.72 -8.55 -15.34
CA ARG A 71 -9.35 -8.63 -14.02
C ARG A 71 -8.36 -8.60 -12.87
N ASP A 72 -7.20 -9.22 -13.04
CA ASP A 72 -6.17 -9.27 -11.99
C ASP A 72 -5.38 -7.95 -11.97
N TYR A 73 -5.16 -7.33 -13.14
CA TYR A 73 -4.41 -6.08 -13.25
C TYR A 73 -5.22 -4.81 -12.95
N GLN A 74 -6.53 -4.78 -13.24
CA GLN A 74 -7.37 -3.65 -12.83
C GLN A 74 -7.37 -3.48 -11.30
N GLN A 75 -7.22 -4.58 -10.54
CA GLN A 75 -7.14 -4.52 -9.07
C GLN A 75 -5.88 -3.77 -8.65
N ILE A 76 -4.75 -4.04 -9.30
CA ILE A 76 -3.49 -3.33 -9.08
C ILE A 76 -3.67 -1.83 -9.36
N LEU A 77 -4.22 -1.45 -10.52
CA LEU A 77 -4.40 -0.04 -10.86
C LEU A 77 -5.30 0.68 -9.85
N SER A 78 -6.38 0.03 -9.41
CA SER A 78 -7.25 0.59 -8.38
C SER A 78 -6.62 0.59 -6.99
N GLU A 79 -5.72 -0.35 -6.68
CA GLU A 79 -4.97 -0.38 -5.41
C GLU A 79 -4.10 0.87 -5.26
N PHE A 80 -3.47 1.32 -6.35
CA PHE A 80 -2.66 2.54 -6.39
C PHE A 80 -3.46 3.79 -6.71
N GLY A 81 -4.79 3.72 -6.70
CA GLY A 81 -5.65 4.89 -6.91
C GLY A 81 -5.53 5.49 -8.31
N LEU A 82 -5.10 4.72 -9.30
CA LEU A 82 -4.89 5.20 -10.68
C LEU A 82 -6.18 5.16 -11.51
N ILE A 83 -7.06 4.24 -11.15
CA ILE A 83 -8.41 4.16 -11.68
C ILE A 83 -9.39 4.02 -10.53
N TYR A 84 -10.63 4.46 -10.74
CA TYR A 84 -11.73 4.05 -9.88
C TYR A 84 -11.95 2.54 -10.04
N SER A 85 -12.25 1.86 -8.94
CA SER A 85 -12.53 0.43 -9.00
C SER A 85 -13.71 0.14 -9.93
N THR A 86 -13.57 -0.85 -10.80
CA THR A 86 -14.64 -1.30 -11.72
C THR A 86 -15.81 -2.00 -11.02
N ARG A 87 -15.66 -2.22 -9.70
CA ARG A 87 -16.75 -2.62 -8.79
C ARG A 87 -17.63 -1.43 -8.40
N LEU A 88 -17.10 -0.20 -8.43
CA LEU A 88 -17.82 1.04 -8.15
C LEU A 88 -18.46 1.61 -9.41
N SER A 89 -17.66 1.74 -10.47
CA SER A 89 -18.11 2.27 -11.75
C SER A 89 -17.79 1.30 -12.86
N LYS A 90 -18.76 1.03 -13.74
CA LYS A 90 -18.48 0.27 -14.98
C LYS A 90 -17.77 1.13 -16.04
N VAL A 91 -17.78 2.44 -15.85
CA VAL A 91 -17.06 3.40 -16.70
C VAL A 91 -15.62 3.50 -16.23
N LEU A 92 -14.68 3.24 -17.12
CA LEU A 92 -13.27 3.35 -16.79
C LEU A 92 -12.89 4.81 -16.61
N THR A 93 -12.52 5.15 -15.37
CA THR A 93 -12.18 6.51 -14.97
C THR A 93 -10.75 6.53 -14.45
N LEU A 94 -9.88 7.25 -15.16
CA LEU A 94 -8.50 7.53 -14.73
C LEU A 94 -8.51 8.71 -13.74
N THR A 95 -7.72 8.58 -12.67
CA THR A 95 -7.58 9.61 -11.65
C THR A 95 -6.53 10.66 -12.04
N PRO A 96 -6.50 11.83 -11.37
CA PRO A 96 -5.46 12.84 -11.59
C PRO A 96 -4.03 12.29 -11.48
N ILE A 97 -3.74 11.43 -10.50
CA ILE A 97 -2.40 10.84 -10.34
C ILE A 97 -2.01 9.94 -11.53
N ALA A 98 -2.96 9.20 -12.10
CA ALA A 98 -2.69 8.40 -13.30
C ALA A 98 -2.40 9.28 -14.51
N MET A 99 -3.10 10.40 -14.64
CA MET A 99 -2.86 11.38 -15.70
C MET A 99 -1.49 12.06 -15.54
N ALA A 100 -1.06 12.35 -14.32
CA ALA A 100 0.26 12.89 -14.01
C ALA A 100 1.41 11.92 -14.32
N TYR A 101 1.16 10.62 -14.23
CA TYR A 101 2.11 9.62 -14.68
C TYR A 101 2.14 9.53 -16.22
N LEU A 102 0.97 9.42 -16.85
CA LEU A 102 0.84 9.29 -18.31
C LEU A 102 1.36 10.50 -19.09
N ASN A 103 1.34 11.69 -18.49
CA ASN A 103 1.91 12.91 -19.10
C ASN A 103 3.38 13.13 -18.73
N HIS A 104 4.03 12.16 -18.09
CA HIS A 104 5.43 12.20 -17.65
C HIS A 104 5.78 13.28 -16.61
N SER A 105 4.80 13.77 -15.83
CA SER A 105 5.08 14.63 -14.67
C SER A 105 5.69 13.86 -13.49
N LEU A 106 5.46 12.55 -13.45
CA LEU A 106 6.02 11.60 -12.48
C LEU A 106 6.70 10.45 -13.22
N SER A 107 7.89 10.06 -12.76
CA SER A 107 8.47 8.75 -13.11
C SER A 107 7.77 7.62 -12.34
N TYR A 108 8.04 6.36 -12.71
CA TYR A 108 7.43 5.20 -12.07
C TYR A 108 7.77 5.10 -10.59
N SER A 109 9.05 5.25 -10.26
CA SER A 109 9.54 5.21 -8.88
C SER A 109 8.98 6.38 -8.06
N GLU A 110 8.86 7.58 -8.65
CA GLU A 110 8.24 8.75 -8.02
C GLU A 110 6.76 8.50 -7.71
N LEU A 111 6.01 7.97 -8.69
CA LEU A 111 4.60 7.60 -8.52
C LEU A 111 4.42 6.56 -7.41
N ILE A 112 5.15 5.45 -7.47
CA ILE A 112 5.02 4.36 -6.50
C ILE A 112 5.45 4.83 -5.11
N THR A 113 6.50 5.65 -5.02
CA THR A 113 6.92 6.26 -3.75
C THR A 113 5.81 7.14 -3.17
N LEU A 114 5.24 8.05 -3.97
CA LEU A 114 4.17 8.94 -3.53
C LEU A 114 2.93 8.15 -3.09
N GLN A 115 2.45 7.22 -3.92
CA GLN A 115 1.23 6.48 -3.61
C GLN A 115 1.41 5.56 -2.40
N LEU A 116 2.54 4.86 -2.24
CA LEU A 116 2.78 4.04 -1.04
C LEU A 116 2.95 4.87 0.23
N LEU A 117 3.51 6.08 0.15
CA LEU A 117 3.55 7.01 1.29
C LEU A 117 2.15 7.50 1.69
N ARG A 118 1.27 7.75 0.71
CA ARG A 118 -0.12 8.19 0.95
C ARG A 118 -1.04 7.04 1.37
N TYR A 119 -0.73 5.80 0.98
CA TYR A 119 -1.53 4.62 1.26
C TYR A 119 -1.71 4.44 2.78
N GLN A 120 -2.97 4.35 3.22
CA GLN A 120 -3.32 4.35 4.65
C GLN A 120 -4.31 3.24 5.02
N TYR A 121 -4.48 3.06 6.33
CA TYR A 121 -5.59 2.34 6.93
C TYR A 121 -6.26 3.22 7.99
N PRO A 122 -7.60 3.26 8.02
CA PRO A 122 -8.52 2.65 7.05
C PRO A 122 -8.41 3.26 5.65
N ASN A 123 -8.90 2.55 4.65
CA ASN A 123 -9.07 3.06 3.29
C ASN A 123 -10.34 2.52 2.63
N GLY A 124 -10.81 3.16 1.57
CA GLY A 124 -12.03 2.77 0.85
C GLY A 124 -11.88 1.63 -0.16
N HIS A 125 -10.66 1.16 -0.44
CA HIS A 125 -10.42 0.07 -1.40
C HIS A 125 -10.48 -1.32 -0.74
N LYS A 126 -9.77 -1.51 0.38
CA LYS A 126 -9.65 -2.78 1.12
C LYS A 126 -10.70 -2.93 2.21
N SER A 127 -11.97 -2.76 1.83
CA SER A 127 -13.07 -2.75 2.79
C SER A 127 -13.68 -4.12 3.08
N GLN A 128 -13.26 -5.19 2.39
CA GLN A 128 -13.82 -6.53 2.58
C GLN A 128 -13.16 -7.29 3.73
N LEU A 129 -13.99 -7.85 4.61
CA LEU A 129 -13.55 -8.80 5.63
C LEU A 129 -13.45 -10.21 5.04
N SER A 130 -12.39 -10.93 5.41
CA SER A 130 -12.32 -12.35 5.04
C SER A 130 -13.36 -13.17 5.83
N PRO A 131 -14.01 -14.17 5.22
CA PRO A 131 -14.99 -15.01 5.93
C PRO A 131 -14.43 -15.67 7.19
N SER A 132 -13.15 -16.09 7.16
CA SER A 132 -12.47 -16.70 8.31
C SER A 132 -12.17 -15.72 9.44
N LEU A 133 -12.12 -14.42 9.15
CA LEU A 133 -12.01 -13.37 10.17
C LEU A 133 -13.39 -13.04 10.75
N MET A 134 -14.42 -12.92 9.90
CA MET A 134 -15.80 -12.75 10.38
C MET A 134 -16.21 -13.89 11.32
N GLN A 135 -15.87 -15.13 10.99
CA GLN A 135 -16.13 -16.29 11.85
C GLN A 135 -15.44 -16.21 13.21
N SER A 136 -14.24 -15.63 13.30
CA SER A 136 -13.49 -15.58 14.56
C SER A 136 -14.10 -14.60 15.56
N TYR A 137 -14.79 -13.57 15.07
CA TYR A 137 -15.59 -12.65 15.90
C TYR A 137 -16.97 -13.20 16.31
N GLY A 138 -17.43 -14.29 15.68
CA GLY A 138 -18.71 -14.93 16.00
C GLY A 138 -19.93 -14.01 15.78
N LYS A 139 -20.96 -14.18 16.62
CA LYS A 139 -22.24 -13.44 16.52
C LYS A 139 -22.16 -11.95 16.94
N ASN A 140 -21.02 -11.51 17.48
CA ASN A 140 -20.84 -10.16 18.02
C ASN A 140 -20.22 -9.18 17.03
N PHE A 141 -19.96 -9.63 15.78
CA PHE A 141 -19.41 -8.78 14.74
C PHE A 141 -20.51 -7.92 14.12
N ASN A 142 -20.46 -6.61 14.38
CA ASN A 142 -21.51 -5.65 13.98
C ASN A 142 -21.03 -4.60 12.98
N TYR A 143 -19.90 -4.82 12.29
CA TYR A 143 -19.40 -3.89 11.28
C TYR A 143 -19.76 -4.39 9.88
N GLU A 144 -20.14 -3.49 8.98
CA GLU A 144 -20.45 -3.80 7.59
C GLU A 144 -19.20 -3.98 6.74
N SER A 145 -18.07 -3.39 7.17
CA SER A 145 -16.81 -3.44 6.43
C SER A 145 -15.56 -3.46 7.32
N PHE A 146 -14.44 -3.91 6.76
CA PHE A 146 -13.13 -3.83 7.43
C PHE A 146 -12.69 -2.38 7.65
N THR A 147 -13.03 -1.49 6.72
CA THR A 147 -12.78 -0.04 6.82
C THR A 147 -13.49 0.54 8.04
N GLU A 148 -14.76 0.20 8.24
CA GLU A 148 -15.56 0.65 9.38
C GLU A 148 -15.02 0.09 10.71
N LEU A 149 -14.65 -1.20 10.75
CA LEU A 149 -13.98 -1.81 11.90
C LEU A 149 -12.71 -1.03 12.27
N GLN A 150 -11.85 -0.74 11.28
CA GLN A 150 -10.61 0.00 11.50
C GLN A 150 -10.87 1.44 11.96
N ALA A 151 -11.87 2.11 11.40
CA ALA A 151 -12.29 3.44 11.81
C ALA A 151 -12.79 3.45 13.26
N HIS A 152 -13.60 2.45 13.66
CA HIS A 152 -14.09 2.33 15.03
C HIS A 152 -12.97 2.23 16.07
N TYR A 153 -11.89 1.52 15.75
CA TYR A 153 -10.71 1.41 16.61
C TYR A 153 -9.71 2.58 16.46
N ASN A 154 -10.09 3.64 15.75
CA ASN A 154 -9.24 4.82 15.49
C ASN A 154 -7.88 4.47 14.88
N ILE A 155 -7.86 3.46 14.00
CA ILE A 155 -6.64 3.13 13.26
C ILE A 155 -6.32 4.29 12.33
N GLN A 156 -5.11 4.83 12.39
CA GLN A 156 -4.61 5.89 11.53
C GLN A 156 -3.14 5.63 11.23
N VAL A 157 -2.88 4.77 10.24
CA VAL A 157 -1.52 4.39 9.85
C VAL A 157 -1.28 4.50 8.36
N ARG A 158 -0.10 5.01 8.00
CA ARG A 158 0.48 4.93 6.66
C ARG A 158 1.69 4.01 6.73
N PRO A 159 1.59 2.73 6.35
CA PRO A 159 2.64 1.75 6.61
C PRO A 159 4.00 2.14 6.07
N ALA A 160 4.10 2.70 4.86
CA ALA A 160 5.38 3.13 4.31
C ALA A 160 6.03 4.23 5.17
N VAL A 161 5.26 5.24 5.58
CA VAL A 161 5.72 6.33 6.46
C VAL A 161 6.14 5.77 7.82
N LEU A 162 5.36 4.86 8.37
CA LEU A 162 5.61 4.25 9.69
C LEU A 162 6.88 3.40 9.67
N ILE A 163 7.03 2.54 8.66
CA ILE A 163 8.23 1.72 8.45
C ILE A 163 9.47 2.60 8.29
N TRP A 164 9.36 3.68 7.50
CA TRP A 164 10.46 4.64 7.37
C TRP A 164 10.84 5.24 8.72
N LYS A 165 9.87 5.73 9.50
CA LYS A 165 10.12 6.31 10.82
C LYS A 165 10.72 5.33 11.83
N ILE A 166 10.29 4.07 11.82
CA ILE A 166 10.88 3.02 12.66
C ILE A 166 12.34 2.79 12.26
N LEU A 167 12.61 2.57 10.98
CA LEU A 167 13.98 2.35 10.48
C LEU A 167 14.90 3.54 10.75
N TYR A 168 14.39 4.76 10.56
CA TYR A 168 15.13 5.98 10.84
C TYR A 168 15.41 6.14 12.33
N LYS A 169 14.45 5.82 13.20
CA LYS A 169 14.65 5.81 14.65
C LYS A 169 15.68 4.78 15.11
N LEU A 170 15.67 3.57 14.53
CA LEU A 170 16.71 2.56 14.78
C LEU A 170 18.09 3.11 14.41
N TRP A 171 18.20 3.74 13.23
CA TRP A 171 19.44 4.35 12.78
C TRP A 171 19.94 5.47 13.72
N GLU A 172 19.06 6.38 14.14
CA GLU A 172 19.40 7.47 15.07
C GLU A 172 19.82 6.97 16.45
N SER A 173 19.28 5.82 16.88
CA SER A 173 19.65 5.18 18.14
C SER A 173 20.97 4.38 18.05
N GLY A 174 21.64 4.35 16.90
CA GLY A 174 22.87 3.57 16.69
C GLY A 174 22.64 2.06 16.54
N GLU A 175 21.39 1.65 16.35
CA GLU A 175 20.98 0.26 16.18
C GLU A 175 21.02 -0.13 14.70
N GLN A 176 21.00 -1.43 14.40
CA GLN A 176 20.97 -1.89 13.02
C GLN A 176 19.66 -1.43 12.34
N PRO A 177 19.71 -0.56 11.31
CA PRO A 177 18.51 0.07 10.75
C PRO A 177 17.86 -0.80 9.69
N ILE A 178 17.53 -2.03 10.08
CA ILE A 178 16.82 -3.01 9.29
C ILE A 178 15.56 -3.45 10.03
N LEU A 179 14.56 -3.91 9.31
CA LEU A 179 13.43 -4.65 9.88
C LEU A 179 13.34 -5.99 9.15
N SER A 180 13.33 -7.07 9.92
CA SER A 180 13.01 -8.40 9.42
C SER A 180 11.50 -8.57 9.22
N LEU A 181 11.11 -9.55 8.42
CA LEU A 181 9.71 -9.94 8.24
C LEU A 181 9.05 -10.32 9.59
N ASN A 182 9.82 -10.93 10.49
CA ASN A 182 9.36 -11.26 11.83
C ASN A 182 9.15 -10.01 12.68
N GLU A 183 10.01 -9.00 12.57
CA GLU A 183 9.84 -7.73 13.30
C GLU A 183 8.66 -6.92 12.75
N MET A 184 8.46 -6.93 11.43
CA MET A 184 7.26 -6.33 10.84
C MET A 184 5.98 -7.01 11.34
N GLN A 185 5.98 -8.35 11.39
CA GLN A 185 4.85 -9.17 11.83
C GLN A 185 4.59 -9.11 13.35
N GLY A 186 5.66 -9.00 14.14
CA GLY A 186 5.62 -9.03 15.60
C GLY A 186 5.42 -7.66 16.23
N TYR A 187 5.96 -6.61 15.60
CA TYR A 187 5.98 -5.25 16.16
C TYR A 187 5.29 -4.25 15.25
N ALA A 188 5.79 -4.01 14.03
CA ALA A 188 5.33 -2.88 13.20
C ALA A 188 3.80 -2.89 12.96
N VAL A 189 3.24 -4.05 12.60
CA VAL A 189 1.80 -4.19 12.32
C VAL A 189 0.90 -3.89 13.53
N ARG A 190 1.44 -3.88 14.76
CA ARG A 190 0.70 -3.55 15.99
C ARG A 190 0.50 -2.06 16.20
N CYS A 191 1.24 -1.22 15.47
CA CYS A 191 1.00 0.21 15.48
C CYS A 191 -0.42 0.50 14.97
N THR A 192 -1.15 1.28 15.74
CA THR A 192 -2.52 1.73 15.45
C THR A 192 -2.56 3.20 15.05
N ALA A 193 -1.53 3.97 15.42
CA ALA A 193 -1.35 5.36 15.05
C ALA A 193 0.08 5.65 14.60
N MET A 194 0.27 6.75 13.86
CA MET A 194 1.61 7.18 13.42
C MET A 194 2.56 7.52 14.57
N SER A 195 2.04 7.88 15.75
CA SER A 195 2.83 8.14 16.97
C SER A 195 3.47 6.88 17.56
N ASP A 196 2.96 5.69 17.23
CA ASP A 196 3.40 4.43 17.84
C ASP A 196 4.80 4.01 17.38
N TYR A 197 5.35 4.67 16.33
CA TYR A 197 6.66 4.35 15.75
C TYR A 197 7.80 4.37 16.78
N PHE A 198 7.74 5.29 17.76
CA PHE A 198 8.78 5.44 18.77
C PHE A 198 8.81 4.22 19.69
N SER A 199 7.67 3.91 20.32
CA SER A 199 7.55 2.73 21.18
C SER A 199 7.76 1.42 20.41
N CYS A 200 7.41 1.38 19.12
CA CYS A 200 7.71 0.24 18.24
C CYS A 200 9.21 0.03 18.10
N ALA A 201 9.94 1.09 17.76
CA ALA A 201 11.39 1.03 17.65
C ALA A 201 12.03 0.61 18.97
N GLU A 202 11.60 1.18 20.11
CA GLU A 202 12.11 0.78 21.43
C GLU A 202 11.86 -0.70 21.73
N SER A 203 10.66 -1.23 21.50
CA SER A 203 10.37 -2.65 21.71
C SER A 203 11.15 -3.57 20.79
N ILE A 204 11.44 -3.14 19.55
CA ILE A 204 12.31 -3.89 18.65
C ILE A 204 13.73 -3.93 19.21
N ILE A 205 14.27 -2.79 19.66
CA ILE A 205 15.60 -2.70 20.28
C ILE A 205 15.68 -3.61 21.51
N GLU A 206 14.73 -3.50 22.43
CA GLU A 206 14.65 -4.38 23.60
C GLU A 206 14.66 -5.86 23.19
N SER A 207 13.86 -6.24 22.19
CA SER A 207 13.78 -7.64 21.74
C SER A 207 15.05 -8.18 21.09
N ARG A 208 15.90 -7.30 20.54
CA ARG A 208 17.21 -7.65 19.98
C ARG A 208 18.26 -7.85 21.06
N HIS A 209 18.10 -7.22 22.21
CA HIS A 209 19.02 -7.24 23.35
C HIS A 209 18.50 -8.18 24.45
N ASP A 210 18.08 -9.39 24.06
CA ASP A 210 17.57 -10.46 24.94
C ASP A 210 16.27 -10.12 25.71
N GLY A 211 15.55 -9.06 25.30
CA GLY A 211 14.23 -8.74 25.81
C GLY A 211 13.14 -9.72 25.38
N GLN A 212 11.95 -9.59 25.99
CA GLN A 212 10.80 -10.44 25.66
C GLN A 212 10.36 -10.24 24.21
N GLN A 213 10.29 -11.33 23.45
CA GLN A 213 9.76 -11.30 22.09
C GLN A 213 8.23 -11.36 22.09
N LEU A 214 7.60 -10.49 21.31
CA LEU A 214 6.16 -10.55 21.10
C LEU A 214 5.78 -11.71 20.19
N GLN A 215 4.64 -12.34 20.50
CA GLN A 215 4.08 -13.37 19.64
C GLN A 215 3.71 -12.77 18.26
N PRO A 216 4.19 -13.37 17.15
CA PRO A 216 3.89 -12.87 15.80
C PRO A 216 2.39 -12.96 15.46
N LEU A 217 1.86 -11.95 14.78
CA LEU A 217 0.49 -12.00 14.26
C LEU A 217 0.44 -12.88 13.01
N THR A 218 0.00 -14.14 13.15
CA THR A 218 0.07 -15.16 12.08
C THR A 218 -0.58 -14.73 10.76
N ARG A 219 -1.75 -14.08 10.82
CA ARG A 219 -2.49 -13.59 9.65
C ARG A 219 -1.80 -12.42 8.92
N ALA A 220 -0.85 -11.74 9.55
CA ALA A 220 -0.19 -10.57 8.96
C ALA A 220 1.02 -10.90 8.08
N ARG A 221 1.63 -12.09 8.23
CA ARG A 221 2.92 -12.42 7.59
C ARG A 221 2.92 -12.18 6.08
N ARG A 222 1.89 -12.68 5.39
CA ARG A 222 1.80 -12.54 3.93
C ARG A 222 1.74 -11.08 3.51
N ASN A 223 0.89 -10.30 4.15
CA ASN A 223 0.76 -8.87 3.88
C ASN A 223 2.07 -8.12 4.18
N MET A 224 2.81 -8.48 5.23
CA MET A 224 4.12 -7.88 5.51
C MET A 224 5.14 -8.16 4.40
N ALA A 225 5.14 -9.38 3.85
CA ALA A 225 5.99 -9.73 2.71
C ALA A 225 5.58 -8.97 1.43
N ASP A 226 4.27 -8.83 1.19
CA ASP A 226 3.75 -8.05 0.06
C ASP A 226 4.12 -6.56 0.19
N TRP A 227 4.04 -6.00 1.40
CA TRP A 227 4.53 -4.65 1.70
C TRP A 227 6.02 -4.50 1.41
N MET A 228 6.88 -5.39 1.91
CA MET A 228 8.32 -5.33 1.61
C MET A 228 8.56 -5.35 0.10
N LYS A 229 7.85 -6.21 -0.65
CA LYS A 229 7.98 -6.29 -2.10
C LYS A 229 7.57 -5.02 -2.83
N LEU A 230 6.55 -4.32 -2.34
CA LEU A 230 6.12 -3.04 -2.90
C LEU A 230 7.07 -1.91 -2.54
N LEU A 231 7.52 -1.87 -1.30
CA LEU A 231 8.45 -0.84 -0.82
C LEU A 231 9.80 -0.92 -1.54
N SER A 232 10.21 -2.10 -2.01
CA SER A 232 11.43 -2.26 -2.83
C SER A 232 11.34 -1.59 -4.20
N GLN A 233 10.15 -1.18 -4.65
CA GLN A 233 9.94 -0.43 -5.90
C GLN A 233 10.03 1.10 -5.69
N THR A 234 10.18 1.55 -4.44
CA THR A 234 10.25 2.98 -4.11
C THR A 234 11.69 3.48 -4.09
N LEU A 235 11.85 4.80 -4.04
CA LEU A 235 13.14 5.44 -3.81
C LEU A 235 13.66 5.27 -2.38
N LEU A 236 12.81 4.86 -1.43
CA LEU A 236 13.07 5.01 0.00
C LEU A 236 13.65 3.78 0.69
N PHE A 237 13.41 2.60 0.13
CA PHE A 237 13.73 1.34 0.81
C PHE A 237 14.61 0.45 -0.04
N ASN A 238 15.43 -0.34 0.64
CA ASN A 238 16.17 -1.44 0.06
C ASN A 238 15.72 -2.73 0.73
N VAL A 239 15.46 -3.77 -0.06
CA VAL A 239 15.01 -5.08 0.44
C VAL A 239 16.04 -6.12 0.07
N SER A 240 16.36 -7.01 1.01
CA SER A 240 17.34 -8.08 0.77
C SER A 240 16.89 -9.00 -0.37
N GLY A 241 17.86 -9.65 -1.03
CA GLY A 241 17.58 -10.53 -2.18
C GLY A 241 16.66 -11.71 -1.87
N ASP A 242 16.57 -12.13 -0.59
CA ASP A 242 15.65 -13.16 -0.11
C ASP A 242 14.27 -12.61 0.30
N GLY A 243 14.08 -11.29 0.25
CA GLY A 243 12.82 -10.61 0.57
C GLY A 243 12.45 -10.57 2.05
N ASN A 244 13.36 -10.95 2.96
CA ASN A 244 13.05 -11.08 4.39
C ASN A 244 13.42 -9.88 5.25
N THR A 245 14.19 -8.93 4.72
CA THR A 245 14.59 -7.73 5.44
C THR A 245 14.41 -6.48 4.59
N ILE A 246 14.05 -5.37 5.24
CA ILE A 246 13.94 -4.05 4.64
C ILE A 246 14.82 -3.06 5.39
N ALA A 247 15.45 -2.15 4.68
CA ALA A 247 16.33 -1.10 5.20
C ALA A 247 16.04 0.22 4.47
N LEU A 248 16.59 1.32 4.98
CA LEU A 248 16.61 2.60 4.26
C LEU A 248 17.54 2.50 3.03
N SER A 249 17.10 3.03 1.89
CA SER A 249 17.93 3.11 0.69
C SER A 249 19.05 4.16 0.84
N PRO A 250 20.09 4.14 -0.01
CA PRO A 250 21.09 5.21 -0.05
C PRO A 250 20.48 6.59 -0.31
N TYR A 251 19.47 6.66 -1.19
CA TYR A 251 18.70 7.89 -1.45
C TYR A 251 18.04 8.41 -0.17
N SER A 252 17.37 7.52 0.57
CA SER A 252 16.67 7.84 1.81
C SER A 252 17.60 8.43 2.87
N ILE A 253 18.81 7.89 3.01
CA ILE A 253 19.82 8.42 3.95
C ILE A 253 20.39 9.77 3.49
N LYS A 254 20.67 9.90 2.19
CA LYS A 254 21.18 11.14 1.57
C LYS A 254 20.17 12.28 1.74
N GLU A 255 18.93 12.03 1.38
CA GLU A 255 17.83 13.01 1.38
C GLU A 255 17.00 13.02 2.68
N ARG A 256 17.52 12.42 3.76
CA ARG A 256 16.77 12.17 5.01
C ARG A 256 15.99 13.37 5.56
N LYS A 257 16.50 14.60 5.40
CA LYS A 257 15.81 15.82 5.84
C LYS A 257 14.53 16.07 5.05
N ALA A 258 14.60 15.91 3.73
CA ALA A 258 13.44 16.04 2.86
C ALA A 258 12.45 14.91 3.13
N VAL A 259 12.94 13.66 3.22
CA VAL A 259 12.09 12.51 3.51
C VAL A 259 11.42 12.63 4.88
N ASP A 260 12.13 13.01 5.93
CA ASP A 260 11.56 13.22 7.27
C ASP A 260 10.50 14.31 7.26
N TYR A 261 10.72 15.40 6.53
CA TYR A 261 9.74 16.46 6.36
C TYR A 261 8.45 15.93 5.73
N VAL A 262 8.54 15.17 4.63
CA VAL A 262 7.38 14.53 3.98
C VAL A 262 6.70 13.56 4.94
N CYS A 263 7.45 12.66 5.57
CA CYS A 263 6.94 11.68 6.53
C CYS A 263 6.27 12.34 7.74
N SER A 264 6.78 13.48 8.19
CA SER A 264 6.20 14.25 9.30
C SER A 264 4.88 14.90 8.92
N ARG A 265 4.78 15.50 7.73
CA ARG A 265 3.51 16.01 7.20
C ARG A 265 2.47 14.89 7.04
N LEU A 266 2.89 13.74 6.52
CA LEU A 266 2.03 12.56 6.37
C LEU A 266 1.75 11.83 7.69
N SER A 267 2.39 12.22 8.79
CA SER A 267 2.06 11.68 10.12
C SER A 267 1.02 12.53 10.85
N ASP A 268 0.68 13.71 10.33
CA ASP A 268 -0.34 14.58 10.89
C ASP A 268 -1.71 13.88 10.84
N PRO A 269 -2.40 13.66 11.97
CA PRO A 269 -3.73 13.05 11.99
C PRO A 269 -4.74 13.73 11.07
N PHE A 270 -4.64 15.06 10.89
CA PHE A 270 -5.55 15.82 10.02
C PHE A 270 -5.27 15.63 8.53
N SER A 271 -4.17 14.97 8.17
CA SER A 271 -3.85 14.67 6.77
C SER A 271 -4.43 13.34 6.29
N PHE A 272 -5.03 12.55 7.18
CA PHE A 272 -5.62 11.25 6.83
C PHE A 272 -6.97 11.43 6.15
N TRP A 273 -7.27 10.51 5.23
CA TRP A 273 -8.64 10.31 4.78
C TRP A 273 -9.48 9.76 5.94
N GLU A 274 -10.67 10.34 6.12
CA GLU A 274 -11.61 9.94 7.15
C GLU A 274 -12.75 9.15 6.55
N TYR A 275 -13.06 8.00 7.16
CA TYR A 275 -14.20 7.19 6.76
C TYR A 275 -15.51 7.93 7.07
N LYS A 276 -16.36 8.04 6.06
CA LYS A 276 -17.74 8.55 6.15
C LYS A 276 -18.66 7.55 5.50
N GLU A 277 -19.62 7.00 6.24
CA GLU A 277 -20.46 5.86 5.83
C GLU A 277 -21.00 5.99 4.40
N ASP A 278 -21.52 7.16 4.04
CA ASP A 278 -22.03 7.45 2.71
C ASP A 278 -20.91 7.59 1.66
N ASN A 279 -20.97 6.78 0.60
CA ASN A 279 -20.09 6.86 -0.57
C ASN A 279 -18.57 6.79 -0.28
N TYR A 280 -18.15 6.27 0.89
CA TYR A 280 -16.74 6.22 1.31
C TYR A 280 -15.77 5.65 0.27
N LYS A 281 -16.23 4.71 -0.55
CA LYS A 281 -15.38 4.08 -1.56
C LYS A 281 -15.03 5.06 -2.68
N GLN A 282 -15.98 5.86 -3.12
CA GLN A 282 -15.75 6.89 -4.14
C GLN A 282 -14.91 8.03 -3.56
N ASP A 283 -15.26 8.51 -2.37
CA ASP A 283 -14.53 9.55 -1.65
C ASP A 283 -13.05 9.17 -1.41
N TRP A 284 -12.77 7.88 -1.14
CA TRP A 284 -11.40 7.38 -1.09
C TRP A 284 -10.64 7.54 -2.41
N PHE A 285 -11.27 7.24 -3.56
CA PHE A 285 -10.61 7.41 -4.85
C PHE A 285 -10.45 8.87 -5.23
N ASP A 286 -11.41 9.72 -4.86
CA ASP A 286 -11.31 11.18 -5.01
C ASP A 286 -10.13 11.72 -4.20
N PHE A 287 -9.95 11.26 -2.96
CA PHE A 287 -8.82 11.64 -2.09
C PHE A 287 -7.47 11.05 -2.56
N TYR A 288 -7.39 9.72 -2.64
CA TYR A 288 -6.13 8.99 -2.83
C TYR A 288 -5.65 8.98 -4.29
N GLY A 289 -6.58 9.16 -5.24
CA GLY A 289 -6.26 9.33 -6.65
C GLY A 289 -5.95 10.78 -7.04
N ASP A 290 -6.13 11.74 -6.14
CA ASP A 290 -5.80 13.13 -6.41
C ASP A 290 -4.29 13.35 -6.61
N TYR A 291 -3.97 14.44 -7.29
CA TYR A 291 -2.61 14.90 -7.51
C TYR A 291 -2.56 16.41 -7.73
N ASP A 292 -1.88 17.11 -6.83
CA ASP A 292 -1.56 18.53 -6.97
C ASP A 292 -0.05 18.76 -6.75
N ASN A 293 0.66 19.02 -7.85
CA ASN A 293 2.11 19.23 -7.88
C ASN A 293 2.58 20.44 -7.05
N SER A 294 1.68 21.32 -6.58
CA SER A 294 2.03 22.47 -5.75
C SER A 294 2.09 22.16 -4.25
N ILE A 295 1.41 21.09 -3.82
CA ILE A 295 1.30 20.69 -2.40
C ILE A 295 1.82 19.28 -2.14
N GLU A 296 1.87 18.43 -3.16
CA GLU A 296 2.38 17.07 -3.06
C GLU A 296 3.91 17.10 -2.91
N TYR A 297 4.40 16.52 -1.82
CA TYR A 297 5.83 16.51 -1.51
C TYR A 297 6.53 15.37 -2.25
N ILE A 298 6.69 15.55 -3.56
CA ILE A 298 7.28 14.53 -4.44
C ILE A 298 8.78 14.45 -4.16
N LEU A 299 9.23 13.24 -3.79
CA LEU A 299 10.64 12.91 -3.69
C LEU A 299 11.17 12.58 -5.08
N LYS A 300 11.95 13.51 -5.65
CA LYS A 300 12.47 13.40 -7.01
C LYS A 300 13.70 12.49 -7.07
N GLU A 301 13.81 11.73 -8.15
CA GLU A 301 15.05 11.01 -8.46
C GLU A 301 16.21 12.00 -8.60
N SER A 302 17.36 11.67 -8.01
CA SER A 302 18.58 12.43 -8.26
C SER A 302 18.97 12.21 -9.72
N GLN A 303 19.02 13.29 -10.52
CA GLN A 303 19.63 13.27 -11.86
C GLN A 303 21.13 13.01 -11.79
#